data_AF-A0A9K3PRF6-F1
#
_entry.id   AF-A0A9K3PRF6-F1
#
_cell.length_a   1.000
_cell.length_b   1.000
_cell.length_c   1.000
_cell.angle_alpha   90.00
_cell.angle_beta   90.00
_cell.angle_gamma   90.00
#
_symmetry.space_group_name_H-M   'P 1'
#
loop_
_entity.id
_entity.type
_entity.pdbx_description
1 polymer ?
#
loop_
_entity_poly.entity_id
_entity_poly.type
_entity_poly.pdbx_seq_one_letter_code
_entity_poly.pdbx_strand_id
1 'polypeptide(L)'
;MSTSDDAAVINVDAVTNADNGKCQVRGCRVAGAQRLVCAADGCNKMVHLMCYQGVVLRDKSGGDLQPLSENHVVCTKACCNNFVKSLSGSDSSRGNKWTNDGKGGPDDPHTSMRIILDWMTTEGNYSRYCGKDNNGVMKLQVASTLAKKMRARPSLTQGTGSKY
;
A
#
# COMPACT_ATOMS: atom_id res chain seq x y z
N MET A 1 29.19 -35.97 24.24
CA MET A 1 27.74 -35.73 24.20
C MET A 1 27.48 -35.01 22.90
N SER A 2 27.02 -35.76 21.91
CA SER A 2 26.72 -35.28 20.55
C SER A 2 25.40 -34.52 20.58
N THR A 3 25.38 -33.28 20.12
CA THR A 3 24.13 -32.53 19.89
C THR A 3 23.91 -32.43 18.39
N SER A 4 22.81 -33.04 18.00
CA SER A 4 22.35 -33.34 16.65
C SER A 4 22.07 -32.12 15.79
N ASP A 5 22.36 -32.28 14.50
CA ASP A 5 21.89 -31.47 13.40
C ASP A 5 20.35 -31.51 13.29
N ASP A 6 19.68 -30.38 13.54
CA ASP A 6 18.29 -30.16 13.14
C ASP A 6 18.26 -29.28 11.88
N ALA A 7 18.52 -29.90 10.73
CA ALA A 7 18.19 -29.33 9.43
C ALA A 7 16.66 -29.38 9.27
N ALA A 8 16.00 -28.24 9.47
CA ALA A 8 14.56 -28.08 9.29
C ALA A 8 14.15 -28.56 7.89
N VAL A 9 13.30 -29.60 7.87
CA VAL A 9 12.74 -30.20 6.67
C VAL A 9 11.83 -29.18 5.99
N ILE A 10 12.22 -28.78 4.79
CA ILE A 10 11.53 -27.77 3.98
C ILE A 10 10.31 -28.44 3.34
N ASN A 11 9.11 -28.10 3.79
CA ASN A 11 7.89 -28.55 3.15
C ASN A 11 7.56 -27.61 1.99
N VAL A 12 7.90 -28.04 0.77
CA VAL A 12 7.81 -27.25 -0.47
C VAL A 12 6.47 -27.51 -1.15
N ASP A 13 5.40 -26.91 -0.64
CA ASP A 13 4.15 -26.76 -1.40
C ASP A 13 4.16 -25.46 -2.22
N ALA A 14 5.31 -25.15 -2.84
CA ALA A 14 5.33 -24.20 -3.94
C ALA A 14 4.65 -24.88 -5.12
N VAL A 15 3.49 -24.36 -5.54
CA VAL A 15 2.73 -24.81 -6.70
C VAL A 15 3.65 -24.84 -7.92
N THR A 16 4.21 -26.01 -8.18
CA THR A 16 5.04 -26.30 -9.34
C THR A 16 4.09 -26.59 -10.48
N ASN A 17 3.74 -25.54 -11.24
CA ASN A 17 3.22 -25.81 -12.58
C ASN A 17 4.40 -26.25 -13.44
N ALA A 18 4.56 -27.57 -13.49
CA ALA A 18 5.40 -28.29 -14.44
C ALA A 18 4.80 -28.10 -15.84
N ASP A 19 5.04 -26.93 -16.43
CA ASP A 19 4.78 -26.73 -17.84
C ASP A 19 5.98 -26.05 -18.49
N ASN A 20 6.20 -26.40 -19.75
CA ASN A 20 7.40 -26.28 -20.57
C ASN A 20 7.81 -24.82 -20.90
N GLY A 21 7.41 -23.85 -20.06
CA GLY A 21 7.59 -22.43 -20.25
C GLY A 21 9.03 -21.98 -20.04
N LYS A 22 9.65 -21.46 -21.10
CA LYS A 22 10.92 -20.72 -21.04
C LYS A 22 10.81 -19.59 -20.02
N CYS A 23 11.93 -19.24 -19.37
CA CYS A 23 11.99 -18.02 -18.58
C CYS A 23 11.67 -16.81 -19.46
N GLN A 24 10.76 -15.97 -18.99
CA GLN A 24 10.20 -14.87 -19.79
C GLN A 24 10.86 -13.52 -19.50
N VAL A 25 11.95 -13.50 -18.73
CA VAL A 25 12.79 -12.31 -18.56
C VAL A 25 13.58 -12.07 -19.84
N ARG A 26 13.54 -10.83 -20.33
CA ARG A 26 14.22 -10.42 -21.57
C ARG A 26 15.71 -10.74 -21.50
N GLY A 27 16.22 -11.44 -22.51
CA GLY A 27 17.65 -11.79 -22.60
C GLY A 27 18.09 -12.97 -21.73
N CYS A 28 17.16 -13.74 -21.16
CA CYS A 28 17.51 -14.94 -20.41
C CYS A 28 18.22 -15.98 -21.31
N ARG A 29 19.35 -16.51 -20.81
CA ARG A 29 20.13 -17.59 -21.44
C ARG A 29 20.31 -18.82 -20.54
N VAL A 30 19.65 -18.83 -19.38
CA VAL A 30 19.80 -19.90 -18.37
C VAL A 30 19.01 -21.12 -18.82
N ALA A 31 19.68 -22.27 -18.91
CA ALA A 31 19.08 -23.57 -19.18
C ALA A 31 19.01 -24.42 -17.89
N GLY A 32 18.00 -25.27 -17.77
CA GLY A 32 17.91 -26.27 -16.70
C GLY A 32 17.65 -25.77 -15.27
N ALA A 33 17.61 -24.46 -15.02
CA ALA A 33 17.34 -23.93 -13.69
C ALA A 33 15.84 -23.93 -13.33
N GLN A 34 15.55 -24.05 -12.02
CA GLN A 34 14.20 -23.96 -11.48
C GLN A 34 13.60 -22.57 -11.73
N ARG A 35 12.32 -22.56 -12.10
CA ARG A 35 11.53 -21.35 -12.37
C ARG A 35 10.44 -21.22 -11.33
N LEU A 36 10.13 -19.99 -11.00
CA LEU A 36 9.06 -19.61 -10.09
C LEU A 36 8.03 -18.78 -10.87
N VAL A 37 6.76 -18.90 -10.50
CA VAL A 37 5.67 -18.10 -11.06
C VAL A 37 5.83 -16.66 -10.59
N CYS A 38 5.58 -15.70 -11.47
CA CYS A 38 5.54 -14.30 -11.11
C CYS A 38 4.46 -14.04 -10.04
N ALA A 39 4.85 -13.39 -8.94
CA ALA A 39 3.97 -13.13 -7.81
C ALA A 39 2.88 -12.07 -8.07
N ALA A 40 2.99 -11.29 -9.15
CA ALA A 40 2.03 -10.24 -9.46
C ALA A 40 0.67 -10.81 -9.89
N ASP A 41 -0.41 -10.25 -9.36
CA ASP A 41 -1.77 -10.66 -9.70
C ASP A 41 -2.03 -10.58 -11.21
N GLY A 42 -2.62 -11.66 -11.75
CA GLY A 42 -2.92 -11.80 -13.17
C GLY A 42 -1.70 -12.09 -14.06
N CYS A 43 -0.51 -12.30 -13.48
CA CYS A 43 0.70 -12.63 -14.24
C CYS A 43 1.05 -14.12 -14.11
N ASN A 44 1.04 -14.85 -15.21
CA ASN A 44 1.39 -16.28 -15.28
C ASN A 44 2.81 -16.53 -15.81
N LYS A 45 3.67 -15.50 -15.81
CA LYS A 45 5.02 -15.60 -16.37
C LYS A 45 5.94 -16.38 -15.43
N MET A 46 6.79 -17.23 -16.01
CA MET A 46 7.79 -18.02 -15.28
C MET A 46 9.16 -17.33 -15.32
N VAL A 47 9.85 -17.29 -14.17
CA VAL A 47 11.10 -16.53 -13.99
C VAL A 47 12.09 -17.35 -13.17
N HIS A 48 13.36 -17.40 -13.61
CA HIS A 48 14.43 -17.92 -12.75
C HIS A 48 14.74 -16.90 -11.63
N LEU A 49 15.02 -17.39 -10.42
CA LEU A 49 15.44 -16.54 -9.29
C LEU A 49 16.63 -15.63 -9.67
N MET A 50 17.59 -16.20 -10.40
CA MET A 50 18.78 -15.48 -10.88
C MET A 50 18.44 -14.34 -11.85
N CYS A 51 17.43 -14.53 -12.71
CA CYS A 51 16.99 -13.50 -13.65
C CYS A 51 16.25 -12.36 -12.94
N TYR A 52 15.46 -12.70 -11.92
CA TYR A 52 14.85 -11.69 -11.05
C TYR A 52 15.93 -10.84 -10.35
N GLN A 53 16.90 -11.48 -9.68
CA GLN A 53 17.96 -10.77 -8.96
C GLN A 53 18.92 -10.00 -9.88
N GLY A 54 19.29 -10.58 -11.01
CA GLY A 54 20.33 -10.04 -11.90
C GLY A 54 19.83 -9.04 -12.95
N VAL A 55 18.57 -9.16 -13.37
CA VAL A 55 17.99 -8.33 -14.44
C VAL A 55 16.90 -7.43 -13.92
N VAL A 56 15.95 -7.97 -13.15
CA VAL A 56 14.77 -7.21 -12.71
C VAL A 56 15.10 -6.27 -11.56
N LEU A 57 15.87 -6.71 -10.57
CA LEU A 57 16.25 -5.86 -9.43
C LEU A 57 17.31 -4.81 -9.79
N ARG A 58 18.19 -5.13 -10.74
CA ARG A 58 19.35 -4.31 -11.14
C ARG A 58 19.13 -3.58 -12.47
N ASP A 59 17.88 -3.36 -12.86
CA ASP A 59 17.56 -2.70 -14.12
C ASP A 59 18.10 -1.26 -14.12
N LYS A 60 19.04 -0.99 -15.04
CA LYS A 60 19.74 0.29 -15.18
C LYS A 60 18.80 1.45 -15.55
N SER A 61 17.60 1.15 -16.04
CA SER A 61 16.63 2.14 -16.52
C SER A 61 15.82 2.83 -15.41
N GLY A 62 15.98 2.43 -14.15
CA GLY A 62 15.48 3.25 -13.06
C GLY A 62 15.55 2.59 -11.70
N GLY A 63 16.60 2.89 -10.93
CA GLY A 63 16.73 2.62 -9.50
C GLY A 63 16.68 1.14 -9.08
N ASP A 64 17.56 0.77 -8.15
CA ASP A 64 17.54 -0.59 -7.60
C ASP A 64 16.20 -0.85 -6.88
N LEU A 65 15.49 -1.89 -7.31
CA LEU A 65 14.30 -2.35 -6.58
C LEU A 65 14.76 -3.09 -5.33
N GLN A 66 14.05 -2.87 -4.22
CA GLN A 66 14.26 -3.70 -3.03
C GLN A 66 13.79 -5.14 -3.34
N PRO A 67 14.53 -6.17 -2.89
CA PRO A 67 14.08 -7.55 -2.98
C PRO A 67 12.72 -7.73 -2.30
N LEU A 68 11.85 -8.52 -2.91
CA LEU A 68 10.61 -8.96 -2.28
C LEU A 68 10.91 -9.96 -1.15
N SER A 69 9.93 -10.23 -0.30
CA SER A 69 10.06 -11.23 0.77
C SER A 69 10.47 -12.60 0.22
N GLU A 70 11.08 -13.41 1.08
CA GLU A 70 11.56 -14.74 0.74
C GLU A 70 10.45 -15.53 0.01
N ASN A 71 10.79 -16.07 -1.16
CA ASN A 71 9.95 -16.86 -2.07
C ASN A 71 9.11 -16.10 -3.12
N HIS A 72 9.16 -14.77 -3.20
CA HIS A 72 8.47 -14.03 -4.28
C HIS A 72 9.44 -13.55 -5.36
N VAL A 73 9.10 -13.83 -6.62
CA VAL A 73 9.79 -13.27 -7.80
C VAL A 73 8.81 -12.57 -8.72
N VAL A 74 9.30 -11.61 -9.50
CA VAL A 74 8.50 -10.90 -10.51
C VAL A 74 9.26 -10.81 -11.82
N CYS A 75 8.54 -10.88 -12.94
CA CYS A 75 9.16 -10.91 -14.27
C CYS A 75 9.63 -9.54 -14.76
N THR A 76 9.08 -8.46 -14.20
CA THR A 76 9.38 -7.07 -14.59
C THR A 76 9.21 -6.13 -13.40
N LYS A 77 9.75 -4.92 -13.51
CA LYS A 77 9.50 -3.83 -12.57
C LYS A 77 8.02 -3.45 -12.47
N ALA A 78 7.27 -3.52 -13.57
CA ALA A 78 5.83 -3.28 -13.57
C ALA A 78 5.10 -4.31 -12.69
N CYS A 79 5.48 -5.58 -12.77
CA CYS A 79 4.95 -6.63 -11.90
C CYS A 79 5.38 -6.43 -10.44
N CYS A 80 6.60 -5.95 -10.18
CA CYS A 80 7.02 -5.57 -8.83
C CYS A 80 6.09 -4.51 -8.23
N ASN A 81 5.84 -3.44 -8.98
CA ASN A 81 4.94 -2.37 -8.55
C ASN A 81 3.50 -2.87 -8.36
N ASN A 82 3.02 -3.79 -9.20
CA ASN A 82 1.70 -4.38 -9.04
C ASN A 82 1.59 -5.21 -7.77
N PHE A 83 2.60 -6.07 -7.53
CA PHE A 83 2.66 -6.91 -6.34
C PHE A 83 2.76 -6.09 -5.04
N VAL A 84 3.58 -5.03 -5.02
CA VAL A 84 3.65 -4.13 -3.86
C VAL A 84 2.30 -3.42 -3.62
N LYS A 85 1.60 -3.03 -4.69
CA LYS A 85 0.26 -2.44 -4.58
C LYS A 85 -0.75 -3.43 -4.02
N SER A 86 -0.76 -4.68 -4.48
CA SER A 86 -1.69 -5.69 -3.97
C SER A 86 -1.41 -6.04 -2.51
N LEU A 87 -0.14 -6.17 -2.11
CA LEU A 87 0.24 -6.36 -0.70
C LEU A 87 -0.22 -5.21 0.21
N SER A 88 -0.18 -3.98 -0.29
CA SER A 88 -0.61 -2.82 0.49
C SER A 88 -2.12 -2.74 0.72
N GLY A 89 -2.91 -3.72 0.25
CA GLY A 89 -4.38 -3.68 0.28
C GLY A 89 -4.94 -2.44 -0.42
N SER A 90 -4.10 -1.77 -1.21
CA SER A 90 -4.42 -0.55 -1.93
C SER A 90 -5.08 -0.99 -3.23
N ASP A 91 -6.30 -1.47 -3.10
CA ASP A 91 -7.22 -1.44 -4.22
C ASP A 91 -7.14 -0.03 -4.81
N SER A 92 -6.97 0.03 -6.13
CA SER A 92 -6.42 1.18 -6.84
C SER A 92 -7.35 2.41 -6.90
N SER A 93 -8.21 2.58 -5.90
CA SER A 93 -8.82 3.85 -5.55
C SER A 93 -7.76 4.80 -4.98
N ARG A 94 -7.00 5.41 -5.90
CA ARG A 94 -6.49 6.77 -5.72
C ARG A 94 -7.63 7.80 -5.70
N GLY A 95 -8.90 7.38 -5.68
CA GLY A 95 -10.07 8.21 -5.50
C GLY A 95 -10.39 8.42 -4.02
N ASN A 96 -10.15 9.65 -3.55
CA ASN A 96 -10.79 10.24 -2.38
C ASN A 96 -10.86 9.39 -1.10
N LYS A 97 -9.70 9.04 -0.52
CA LYS A 97 -9.64 8.56 0.88
C LYS A 97 -10.25 9.56 1.87
N TRP A 98 -10.31 10.85 1.51
CA TRP A 98 -10.76 11.92 2.39
C TRP A 98 -12.26 11.86 2.68
N THR A 99 -13.05 11.20 1.83
CA THR A 99 -14.49 10.99 2.03
C THR A 99 -14.81 9.64 2.65
N ASN A 100 -13.82 8.79 2.91
CA ASN A 100 -14.01 7.40 3.33
C ASN A 100 -12.97 6.94 4.37
N ASP A 101 -12.29 7.87 5.02
CA ASP A 101 -11.30 7.59 6.08
C ASP A 101 -11.94 7.58 7.48
N GLY A 102 -13.24 7.83 7.57
CA GLY A 102 -14.03 7.57 8.75
C GLY A 102 -14.21 6.07 9.00
N LYS A 103 -14.42 5.68 10.25
CA LYS A 103 -14.62 4.28 10.63
C LYS A 103 -15.91 3.69 10.08
N GLY A 104 -16.93 4.53 9.93
CA GLY A 104 -18.21 4.17 9.29
C GLY A 104 -18.18 4.19 7.77
N GLY A 105 -17.00 4.38 7.16
CA GLY A 105 -16.87 4.50 5.72
C GLY A 105 -17.40 5.84 5.18
N PRO A 106 -18.01 5.89 3.98
CA PRO A 106 -18.41 7.15 3.34
C PRO A 106 -19.49 7.93 4.09
N ASP A 107 -20.31 7.23 4.87
CA ASP A 107 -21.40 7.81 5.65
C ASP A 107 -20.96 8.31 7.03
N ASP A 108 -19.68 8.12 7.40
CA ASP A 108 -19.17 8.60 8.68
C ASP A 108 -19.13 10.15 8.69
N PRO A 109 -19.77 10.82 9.67
CA PRO A 109 -19.68 12.27 9.81
C PRO A 109 -18.24 12.77 10.09
N HIS A 110 -17.33 11.89 10.49
CA HIS A 110 -15.94 12.20 10.87
C HIS A 110 -14.91 11.86 9.78
N THR A 111 -15.31 11.92 8.52
CA THR A 111 -14.35 11.87 7.42
C THR A 111 -13.55 13.18 7.35
N SER A 112 -12.30 13.12 6.89
CA SER A 112 -11.44 14.30 6.77
C SER A 112 -12.08 15.39 5.90
N MET A 113 -12.82 15.00 4.85
CA MET A 113 -13.54 15.92 3.98
C MET A 113 -14.64 16.67 4.74
N ARG A 114 -15.48 15.97 5.50
CA ARG A 114 -16.55 16.61 6.29
C ARG A 114 -15.99 17.56 7.33
N ILE A 115 -14.91 17.17 8.02
CA ILE A 115 -14.26 18.01 9.03
C ILE A 115 -13.69 19.30 8.42
N ILE A 116 -13.07 19.21 7.23
CA ILE A 116 -12.54 20.40 6.54
C ILE A 116 -13.68 21.28 6.03
N LEU A 117 -14.70 20.70 5.41
CA LEU A 117 -15.83 21.45 4.88
C LEU A 117 -16.57 22.19 6.01
N ASP A 118 -16.93 21.48 7.09
CA ASP A 118 -17.56 22.07 8.27
C ASP A 118 -16.74 23.22 8.85
N TRP A 119 -15.42 23.02 8.97
CA TRP A 119 -14.54 24.09 9.45
C TRP A 119 -14.50 25.28 8.49
N MET A 120 -14.45 25.07 7.18
CA MET A 120 -14.41 26.16 6.20
C MET A 120 -15.74 26.92 6.09
N THR A 121 -16.87 26.24 6.20
CA THR A 121 -18.21 26.85 6.11
C THR A 121 -18.65 27.51 7.41
N THR A 122 -18.00 27.20 8.53
CA THR A 122 -18.18 27.93 9.79
C THR A 122 -17.76 29.40 9.61
N GLU A 123 -18.61 30.31 10.07
CA GLU A 123 -18.41 31.76 9.93
C GLU A 123 -17.03 32.22 10.42
N GLY A 124 -16.37 33.06 9.63
CA GLY A 124 -15.06 33.64 9.96
C GLY A 124 -13.84 32.74 9.73
N ASN A 125 -13.98 31.41 9.66
CA ASN A 125 -12.84 30.51 9.50
C ASN A 125 -12.17 30.61 8.12
N TYR A 126 -12.96 30.67 7.05
CA TYR A 126 -12.41 30.85 5.70
C TYR A 126 -11.69 32.20 5.58
N SER A 127 -12.31 33.28 6.08
CA SER A 127 -11.70 34.61 6.13
C SER A 127 -10.42 34.63 6.96
N ARG A 128 -10.36 33.88 8.07
CA ARG A 128 -9.15 33.73 8.89
C ARG A 128 -8.04 32.94 8.18
N TYR A 129 -8.39 31.98 7.34
CA TYR A 129 -7.43 31.20 6.56
C TYR A 129 -6.85 31.98 5.36
N CYS A 130 -7.70 32.72 4.66
CA CYS A 130 -7.37 33.42 3.41
C CYS A 130 -7.04 34.91 3.59
N GLY A 131 -7.47 35.54 4.68
CA GLY A 131 -7.44 36.98 4.88
C GLY A 131 -6.09 37.54 5.30
N LYS A 132 -5.90 38.83 5.02
CA LYS A 132 -4.74 39.61 5.48
C LYS A 132 -4.81 39.94 6.98
N ASP A 133 -6.00 40.01 7.55
CA ASP A 133 -6.24 40.33 8.97
C ASP A 133 -6.51 39.08 9.81
N ASN A 134 -5.66 38.06 9.65
CA ASN A 134 -5.79 36.79 10.37
C ASN A 134 -5.22 36.83 11.80
N ASN A 135 -5.01 38.01 12.38
CA ASN A 135 -4.38 38.22 13.69
C ASN A 135 -3.03 37.48 13.84
N GLY A 136 -2.27 37.35 12.75
CA GLY A 136 -0.97 36.64 12.73
C GLY A 136 -1.08 35.12 12.75
N VAL A 137 -2.28 34.55 12.55
CA VAL A 137 -2.47 33.10 12.54
C VAL A 137 -1.88 32.51 11.27
N MET A 138 -0.85 31.69 11.43
CA MET A 138 -0.20 31.02 10.31
C MET A 138 -1.10 29.92 9.75
N LYS A 139 -1.07 29.71 8.44
CA LYS A 139 -1.73 28.55 7.80
C LYS A 139 -1.34 27.22 8.44
N LEU A 140 -0.10 27.12 8.93
CA LEU A 140 0.39 25.95 9.66
C LEU A 140 -0.34 25.71 10.99
N GLN A 141 -0.73 26.77 11.70
CA GLN A 141 -1.52 26.66 12.94
C GLN A 141 -2.95 26.19 12.65
N VAL A 142 -3.55 26.67 11.55
CA VAL A 142 -4.85 26.18 11.06
C VAL A 142 -4.76 24.69 10.71
N ALA A 143 -3.74 24.29 9.94
CA ALA A 143 -3.51 22.88 9.58
C ALA A 143 -3.31 21.99 10.81
N SER A 144 -2.52 22.44 11.79
CA SER A 144 -2.32 21.72 13.06
C SER A 144 -3.63 21.55 13.84
N THR A 145 -4.49 22.57 13.83
CA THR A 145 -5.81 22.54 14.48
C THR A 145 -6.74 21.55 13.80
N LEU A 146 -6.83 21.57 12.47
CA LEU A 146 -7.60 20.60 11.68
C LEU A 146 -7.09 19.17 11.89
N ALA A 147 -5.78 18.97 11.89
CA ALA A 147 -5.19 17.65 12.15
C ALA A 147 -5.48 17.16 13.58
N LYS A 148 -5.60 18.07 14.57
CA LYS A 148 -6.10 17.71 15.91
C LYS A 148 -7.56 17.32 15.87
N LYS A 149 -8.43 18.05 15.17
CA LYS A 149 -9.85 17.69 14.99
C LYS A 149 -10.04 16.32 14.33
N MET A 150 -9.28 16.01 13.29
CA MET A 150 -9.32 14.69 12.63
C MET A 150 -8.87 13.54 13.55
N ARG A 151 -7.96 13.83 14.50
CA ARG A 151 -7.51 12.84 15.49
C ARG A 151 -8.43 12.75 16.71
N ALA A 152 -9.11 13.85 17.05
CA ALA A 152 -10.05 13.94 18.15
C ALA A 152 -11.36 13.23 17.76
N ARG A 153 -11.40 11.92 18.02
CA ARG A 153 -12.61 11.10 17.91
C ARG A 153 -13.69 11.60 18.89
N PRO A 154 -14.96 11.69 18.50
CA PRO A 154 -16.03 11.41 19.45
C PRO A 154 -16.10 9.89 19.64
N SER A 155 -15.98 9.44 20.89
CA SER A 155 -16.53 8.15 21.29
C SER A 155 -18.03 8.18 20.99
N LEU A 156 -18.55 7.17 20.29
CA LEU A 156 -19.97 6.91 20.17
C LEU A 156 -20.57 6.82 21.59
N THR A 157 -21.07 7.93 22.12
CA THR A 157 -22.01 7.86 23.25
C THR A 157 -23.30 7.34 22.67
N GLN A 158 -23.66 6.14 23.09
CA GLN A 158 -24.89 5.44 22.78
C GLN A 158 -26.07 6.41 22.88
N GLY A 159 -26.95 6.37 21.87
CA GLY A 159 -28.14 7.19 21.81
C GLY A 159 -29.00 7.01 23.06
N THR A 160 -29.23 8.09 23.79
CA THR A 160 -30.37 8.17 24.68
C THR A 160 -31.61 8.33 23.80
N GLY A 161 -32.27 7.20 23.54
CA GLY A 161 -33.60 7.20 22.95
C GLY A 161 -34.56 8.00 23.84
N SER A 162 -34.87 9.22 23.43
CA SER A 162 -35.99 9.98 24.00
C SER A 162 -37.20 9.69 23.12
N LYS A 163 -38.02 8.74 23.57
CA LYS A 163 -39.38 8.57 23.06
C LYS A 163 -40.22 9.75 23.53
N TYR A 164 -40.76 10.53 22.59
CA TYR A 164 -42.06 11.17 22.71
C TYR A 164 -42.77 11.03 21.37
#